data_AF-A0A6L6WHY9-F1
#
_entry.id   AF-A0A6L6WHY9-F1
#
_cell.length_a   1.000
_cell.length_b   1.000
_cell.length_c   1.000
_cell.angle_alpha   90.00
_cell.angle_beta   90.00
_cell.angle_gamma   90.00
#
_symmetry.space_group_name_H-M   'P 1'
#
loop_
_entity.id
_entity.type
_entity.pdbx_description
1 polymer ?
#
loop_
_entity_poly.entity_id
_entity_poly.type
_entity_poly.pdbx_seq_one_letter_code
_entity_poly.pdbx_strand_id
1 'polypeptide(L)'
;MKKSIKVASKSIQAKLKSLESDADKLDKSSKTLVKKITGHDAPLIKFTNIESQYMAAIKKSNGLVNGKPSTVQALKKAEKDASKAKVAAAIAAMEKDVKEAKGQNKDDKAFKAYAVGANKVISSLKKLKIS
;
A
#
# COMPACT_ATOMS: atom_id res chain seq x y z
N MET A 1 62.30 -23.47 16.98
CA MET A 1 61.19 -23.53 16.00
C MET A 1 59.76 -23.48 16.58
N LYS A 2 59.48 -24.01 17.79
CA LYS A 2 58.10 -24.03 18.35
C LYS A 2 57.51 -22.65 18.75
N LYS A 3 58.34 -21.67 19.14
CA LYS A 3 57.87 -20.32 19.54
C LYS A 3 57.30 -19.52 18.36
N SER A 4 57.90 -19.58 17.18
CA SER A 4 57.53 -18.76 16.02
C SER A 4 56.16 -19.15 15.42
N ILE A 5 55.81 -20.44 15.45
CA ILE A 5 54.51 -20.95 14.97
C ILE A 5 53.36 -20.50 15.90
N LYS A 6 53.61 -20.44 17.21
CA LYS A 6 52.62 -20.00 18.21
C LYS A 6 52.29 -18.52 18.08
N VAL A 7 53.26 -17.69 17.69
CA VAL A 7 53.07 -16.25 17.46
C VAL A 7 52.29 -16.01 16.15
N ALA A 8 52.60 -16.75 15.08
CA ALA A 8 51.87 -16.68 13.83
C ALA A 8 50.39 -17.09 14.00
N SER A 9 50.12 -18.17 14.75
CA SER A 9 48.77 -18.65 15.05
C SER A 9 47.90 -17.61 15.79
N LYS A 10 48.46 -16.90 16.78
CA LYS A 10 47.76 -15.82 17.49
C LYS A 10 47.43 -14.63 16.58
N SER A 11 48.37 -14.25 15.70
CA SER A 11 48.17 -13.13 14.76
C SER A 11 47.08 -13.45 13.73
N ILE A 12 47.05 -14.69 13.23
CA ILE A 12 46.02 -15.18 12.31
C ILE A 12 44.64 -15.19 12.99
N GLN A 13 44.53 -15.68 14.23
CA GLN A 13 43.27 -15.64 14.98
C GLN A 13 42.74 -14.22 15.21
N ALA A 14 43.61 -13.26 15.52
CA ALA A 14 43.21 -11.86 15.69
C ALA A 14 42.67 -11.26 14.37
N LYS A 15 43.33 -11.55 13.24
CA LYS A 15 42.85 -11.12 11.92
C LYS A 15 41.53 -11.75 11.54
N LEU A 16 41.34 -13.04 11.81
CA LEU A 16 40.09 -13.75 11.54
C LEU A 16 38.91 -13.11 12.29
N LYS A 17 39.11 -12.81 13.57
CA LYS A 17 38.09 -12.19 14.42
C LYS A 17 37.74 -10.76 13.98
N SER A 18 38.72 -10.02 13.47
CA SER A 18 38.49 -8.69 12.88
C SER A 18 37.66 -8.78 11.60
N LEU A 19 37.96 -9.75 10.72
CA LEU A 19 37.21 -9.97 9.49
C LEU A 19 35.76 -10.38 9.75
N GLU A 20 35.51 -11.24 10.74
CA GLU A 20 34.16 -11.61 11.17
C GLU A 20 33.37 -10.39 11.68
N SER A 21 34.03 -9.52 12.46
CA SER A 21 33.41 -8.28 12.95
C SER A 21 33.08 -7.29 11.82
N ASP A 22 33.95 -7.17 10.83
CA ASP A 22 33.72 -6.27 9.70
C ASP A 22 32.63 -6.82 8.76
N ALA A 23 32.55 -8.15 8.59
CA ALA A 23 31.45 -8.79 7.86
C ALA A 23 30.08 -8.54 8.52
N ASP A 24 29.99 -8.60 9.85
CA ASP A 24 28.74 -8.31 10.59
C ASP A 24 28.31 -6.85 10.44
N LYS A 25 29.27 -5.90 10.43
CA LYS A 25 28.98 -4.48 10.16
C LYS A 25 28.46 -4.26 8.74
N LEU A 26 29.03 -4.97 7.76
CA LEU A 26 28.64 -4.90 6.36
C LEU A 26 27.23 -5.46 6.15
N ASP A 27 26.87 -6.57 6.79
CA ASP A 27 25.51 -7.14 6.77
C ASP A 27 24.48 -6.19 7.40
N LYS A 28 24.79 -5.58 8.55
CA LYS A 28 23.91 -4.58 9.18
C LYS A 28 23.73 -3.34 8.31
N SER A 29 24.81 -2.87 7.68
CA SER A 29 24.77 -1.71 6.79
C SER A 29 23.99 -2.01 5.52
N SER A 30 24.15 -3.20 4.94
CA SER A 30 23.41 -3.62 3.74
C SER A 30 21.91 -3.76 4.04
N LYS A 31 21.52 -4.37 5.16
CA LYS A 31 20.11 -4.44 5.61
C LYS A 31 19.50 -3.06 5.82
N THR A 32 20.27 -2.11 6.35
CA THR A 32 19.83 -0.72 6.54
C THR A 32 19.67 0.01 5.21
N LEU A 33 20.61 -0.16 4.28
CA LEU A 33 20.54 0.41 2.93
C LEU A 33 19.37 -0.17 2.14
N VAL A 34 19.18 -1.49 2.16
CA VAL A 34 18.01 -2.14 1.56
C VAL A 34 16.75 -1.58 2.18
N LYS A 35 16.65 -1.46 3.51
CA LYS A 35 15.49 -0.85 4.17
C LYS A 35 15.28 0.63 3.83
N LYS A 36 16.33 1.40 3.49
CA LYS A 36 16.20 2.80 3.01
C LYS A 36 15.80 2.89 1.54
N ILE A 37 16.22 1.95 0.71
CA ILE A 37 15.94 1.93 -0.73
C ILE A 37 14.56 1.29 -1.01
N THR A 38 14.20 0.24 -0.27
CA THR A 38 12.91 -0.46 -0.37
C THR A 38 11.87 0.03 0.63
N GLY A 39 12.30 0.72 1.69
CA GLY A 39 11.39 1.38 2.63
C GLY A 39 10.79 2.62 2.00
N HIS A 40 9.62 2.45 1.39
CA HIS A 40 8.36 3.12 1.76
C HIS A 40 8.34 4.62 2.14
N ASP A 41 9.33 5.43 1.76
CA ASP A 41 9.35 6.88 1.99
C ASP A 41 9.45 7.68 0.69
N ALA A 42 9.06 7.09 -0.46
CA ALA A 42 8.36 7.93 -1.43
C ALA A 42 7.14 8.47 -0.68
N PRO A 43 6.85 9.78 -0.66
CA PRO A 43 5.62 10.28 -0.05
C PRO A 43 4.48 9.57 -0.77
N LEU A 44 4.00 8.48 -0.16
CA LEU A 44 2.76 7.83 -0.52
C LEU A 44 1.81 8.99 -0.48
N ILE A 45 1.33 9.40 -1.66
CA ILE A 45 0.29 10.40 -1.76
C ILE A 45 -0.81 9.85 -0.86
N LYS A 46 -0.92 10.39 0.36
CA LYS A 46 -1.79 9.82 1.38
C LYS A 46 -3.19 10.14 0.94
N PHE A 47 -3.80 9.20 0.23
CA PHE A 47 -5.22 9.24 -0.02
C PHE A 47 -5.88 9.05 1.34
N THR A 48 -6.27 10.17 1.93
CA THR A 48 -7.11 10.20 3.11
C THR A 48 -8.53 10.49 2.67
N ASN A 49 -9.49 9.83 3.31
CA ASN A 49 -10.93 10.06 3.18
C ASN A 49 -11.58 9.52 1.89
N ILE A 50 -11.01 8.51 1.21
CA ILE A 50 -11.68 7.79 0.11
C ILE A 50 -12.92 7.07 0.64
N GLU A 51 -12.81 6.37 1.78
CA GLU A 51 -13.97 5.75 2.44
C GLU A 51 -15.05 6.79 2.72
N SER A 52 -14.67 7.93 3.30
CA SER A 52 -15.59 9.01 3.64
C SER A 52 -16.27 9.59 2.40
N GLN A 53 -15.53 9.81 1.31
CA GLN A 53 -16.10 10.27 0.03
C GLN A 53 -17.07 9.25 -0.57
N TYR A 54 -16.75 7.96 -0.48
CA TYR A 54 -17.64 6.89 -0.92
C TYR A 54 -18.91 6.81 -0.06
N MET A 55 -18.80 6.90 1.26
CA MET A 55 -19.95 6.99 2.18
C MET A 55 -20.81 8.22 1.92
N ALA A 56 -20.19 9.37 1.60
CA ALA A 56 -20.92 10.57 1.21
C ALA A 56 -21.68 10.38 -0.11
N ALA A 57 -21.11 9.67 -1.08
CA ALA A 57 -21.82 9.30 -2.31
C ALA A 57 -23.02 8.40 -2.00
N ILE A 58 -22.84 7.41 -1.12
CA ILE A 58 -23.93 6.52 -0.67
C ILE A 58 -25.05 7.30 0.01
N LYS A 59 -24.75 8.25 0.90
CA LYS A 59 -25.77 9.10 1.52
C LYS A 59 -26.59 9.88 0.47
N LYS A 60 -25.97 10.31 -0.63
CA LYS A 60 -26.67 10.97 -1.74
C LYS A 60 -27.61 10.05 -2.52
N SER A 61 -27.49 8.73 -2.36
CA SER A 61 -28.44 7.77 -2.92
C SER A 61 -29.79 7.76 -2.20
N ASN A 62 -29.93 8.46 -1.07
CA ASN A 62 -31.15 8.52 -0.28
C ASN A 62 -31.72 7.14 0.08
N GLY A 63 -30.84 6.17 0.39
CA GLY A 63 -31.21 4.80 0.78
C GLY A 63 -31.33 3.80 -0.37
N LEU A 64 -31.14 4.22 -1.62
CA LEU A 64 -31.20 3.33 -2.79
C LEU A 64 -29.96 2.46 -2.96
N VAL A 65 -28.83 2.91 -2.42
CA VAL A 65 -27.57 2.17 -2.44
C VAL A 65 -27.08 2.02 -1.02
N ASN A 66 -26.75 0.79 -0.64
CA ASN A 66 -26.08 0.50 0.62
C ASN A 66 -24.62 0.18 0.33
N GLY A 67 -23.71 0.78 1.09
CA GLY A 67 -22.29 0.53 0.95
C GLY A 67 -21.95 -0.91 1.30
N LYS A 68 -21.40 -1.67 0.35
CA LYS A 68 -21.04 -3.05 0.62
C LYS A 68 -19.80 -3.11 1.51
N PRO A 69 -19.79 -3.94 2.57
CA PRO A 69 -18.63 -4.09 3.45
C PRO A 69 -17.35 -4.48 2.70
N SER A 70 -17.47 -5.25 1.62
CA SER A 70 -16.36 -5.63 0.74
C SER A 70 -15.72 -4.42 0.05
N THR A 71 -16.53 -3.49 -0.43
CA THR A 71 -16.08 -2.25 -1.10
C THR A 71 -15.41 -1.32 -0.10
N VAL A 72 -16.03 -1.14 1.07
CA VAL A 72 -15.45 -0.33 2.16
C VAL A 72 -14.09 -0.87 2.62
N GLN A 73 -13.97 -2.19 2.78
CA GLN A 73 -12.70 -2.82 3.13
C GLN A 73 -11.63 -2.65 2.04
N ALA A 74 -12.01 -2.75 0.77
CA ALA A 74 -11.08 -2.53 -0.34
C ALA A 74 -10.56 -1.08 -0.36
N LEU A 75 -11.44 -0.11 -0.11
CA LEU A 75 -11.07 1.31 -0.01
C LEU A 75 -10.13 1.56 1.18
N LYS A 76 -10.45 1.03 2.36
CA LYS A 76 -9.56 1.11 3.55
C LYS A 76 -8.18 0.52 3.30
N LYS A 77 -8.12 -0.61 2.59
CA LYS A 77 -6.86 -1.26 2.22
C LYS A 77 -6.05 -0.39 1.25
N ALA A 78 -6.71 0.24 0.27
CA ALA A 78 -6.08 1.16 -0.66
C ALA A 78 -5.62 2.48 0.00
N GLU A 79 -6.35 2.99 1.01
CA GLU A 79 -5.93 4.16 1.79
C GLU A 79 -4.70 3.88 2.66
N LYS A 80 -4.62 2.68 3.25
CA LYS A 80 -3.46 2.26 4.05
C LYS A 80 -2.24 1.92 3.20
N ASP A 81 -2.46 1.38 2.02
CA ASP A 81 -1.43 0.95 1.08
C ASP A 81 -1.93 1.15 -0.34
N ALA A 82 -1.43 2.22 -0.96
CA ALA A 82 -1.82 2.64 -2.30
C ALA A 82 -1.13 1.83 -3.42
N SER A 83 -0.73 0.58 -3.18
CA SER A 83 -0.17 -0.29 -4.23
C SER A 83 -1.15 -0.48 -5.39
N LYS A 84 -0.59 -0.63 -6.60
CA LYS A 84 -1.36 -0.74 -7.85
C LYS A 84 -2.43 -1.82 -7.79
N ALA A 85 -2.11 -2.96 -7.17
CA ALA A 85 -3.05 -4.06 -6.96
C ALA A 85 -4.21 -3.69 -6.02
N LYS A 86 -3.93 -3.02 -4.90
CA LYS A 86 -4.96 -2.62 -3.92
C LYS A 86 -5.87 -1.52 -4.45
N VAL A 87 -5.30 -0.55 -5.17
CA VAL A 87 -6.09 0.51 -5.82
C VAL A 87 -6.94 -0.07 -6.95
N ALA A 88 -6.41 -0.97 -7.78
CA ALA A 88 -7.19 -1.67 -8.80
C ALA A 88 -8.35 -2.48 -8.20
N ALA A 89 -8.11 -3.18 -7.08
CA ALA A 89 -9.15 -3.92 -6.36
C ALA A 89 -10.24 -3.00 -5.80
N ALA A 90 -9.86 -1.84 -5.25
CA ALA A 90 -10.81 -0.84 -4.77
C ALA A 90 -11.65 -0.24 -5.90
N ILE A 91 -11.03 0.09 -7.05
CA ILE A 91 -11.74 0.57 -8.25
C ILE A 91 -12.74 -0.49 -8.73
N ALA A 92 -12.30 -1.73 -8.89
CA ALA A 92 -13.15 -2.82 -9.37
C ALA A 92 -14.36 -3.07 -8.44
N ALA A 93 -14.14 -3.02 -7.11
CA ALA A 93 -15.22 -3.14 -6.14
C ALA A 93 -16.24 -1.99 -6.26
N MET A 94 -15.77 -0.75 -6.40
CA MET A 94 -16.66 0.41 -6.59
C MET A 94 -17.41 0.37 -7.92
N GLU A 95 -16.75 0.02 -9.02
CA GLU A 95 -17.39 -0.10 -10.34
C GLU A 95 -18.47 -1.18 -10.33
N LYS A 96 -18.21 -2.30 -9.65
CA LYS A 96 -19.20 -3.36 -9.45
C LYS A 96 -20.41 -2.87 -8.67
N ASP A 97 -20.22 -2.17 -7.56
CA ASP A 97 -21.32 -1.59 -6.77
C ASP A 97 -22.14 -0.58 -7.56
N VAL A 98 -21.50 0.29 -8.34
CA VAL A 98 -22.20 1.25 -9.21
C VAL A 98 -23.01 0.53 -10.29
N LYS A 99 -22.47 -0.55 -10.88
CA LYS A 99 -23.16 -1.33 -11.90
C LYS A 99 -24.36 -2.09 -11.33
N GLU A 100 -24.23 -2.70 -10.16
CA GLU A 100 -25.32 -3.39 -9.47
C GLU A 100 -26.43 -2.40 -9.07
N ALA A 101 -26.06 -1.25 -8.47
CA ALA A 101 -26.99 -0.19 -8.14
C ALA A 101 -27.69 0.39 -9.38
N LYS A 102 -27.00 0.49 -10.52
CA LYS A 102 -27.58 0.91 -11.80
C LYS A 102 -28.64 -0.07 -12.28
N GLY A 103 -28.41 -1.38 -12.16
CA GLY A 103 -29.38 -2.38 -12.57
C GLY A 103 -30.72 -2.25 -11.85
N GLN A 104 -30.69 -1.81 -10.58
CA GLN A 104 -31.87 -1.70 -9.72
C GLN A 104 -32.52 -0.30 -9.79
N ASN A 105 -31.77 0.77 -10.11
CA ASN A 105 -32.21 2.15 -9.92
C ASN A 105 -31.88 3.09 -11.11
N LYS A 106 -31.73 2.59 -12.35
CA LYS A 106 -31.14 3.33 -13.49
C LYS A 106 -31.76 4.71 -13.79
N ASP A 107 -33.06 4.87 -13.55
CA ASP A 107 -33.81 6.10 -13.88
C ASP A 107 -33.95 7.05 -12.68
N ASP A 108 -33.49 6.64 -11.50
CA ASP A 108 -33.63 7.40 -10.27
C ASP A 108 -32.61 8.55 -10.17
N LYS A 109 -33.09 9.74 -9.77
CA LYS A 109 -32.25 10.95 -9.64
C LYS A 109 -31.23 10.84 -8.49
N ALA A 110 -31.60 10.22 -7.37
CA ALA A 110 -30.71 9.96 -6.24
C ALA A 110 -29.66 8.88 -6.61
N PHE A 111 -30.02 7.87 -7.41
CA PHE A 111 -29.03 6.97 -8.00
C PHE A 111 -28.03 7.72 -8.88
N LYS A 112 -28.49 8.62 -9.76
CA LYS A 112 -27.60 9.44 -10.59
C LYS A 112 -26.63 10.27 -9.74
N ALA A 113 -27.11 10.85 -8.64
CA ALA A 113 -26.26 11.61 -7.70
C ALA A 113 -25.20 10.73 -7.02
N TYR A 114 -25.57 9.50 -6.59
CA TYR A 114 -24.62 8.51 -6.11
C TYR A 114 -23.60 8.13 -7.18
N ALA A 115 -24.04 7.81 -8.40
CA ALA A 115 -23.18 7.37 -9.48
C ALA A 115 -22.16 8.46 -9.86
N VAL A 116 -22.56 9.74 -9.88
CA VAL A 116 -21.64 10.87 -10.07
C VAL A 116 -20.60 10.93 -8.95
N GLY A 117 -21.02 10.81 -7.69
CA GLY A 117 -20.13 10.81 -6.53
C GLY A 117 -19.13 9.65 -6.56
N ALA A 118 -19.62 8.43 -6.78
CA ALA A 118 -18.80 7.22 -6.86
C ALA A 118 -17.82 7.27 -8.05
N ASN A 119 -18.26 7.74 -9.23
CA ASN A 119 -17.38 7.91 -10.38
C ASN A 119 -16.30 8.97 -10.15
N LYS A 120 -16.58 10.01 -9.38
CA LYS A 120 -15.55 11.00 -8.98
C LYS A 120 -14.47 10.35 -8.14
N VAL A 121 -14.84 9.51 -7.18
CA VAL A 121 -13.88 8.74 -6.36
C VAL A 121 -13.07 7.77 -7.22
N ILE A 122 -13.73 7.01 -8.11
CA ILE A 122 -13.07 6.10 -9.06
C ILE A 122 -12.08 6.86 -9.94
N SER A 123 -12.45 8.04 -10.46
CA SER A 123 -11.57 8.86 -11.28
C SER A 123 -10.35 9.33 -10.50
N SER A 124 -10.52 9.76 -9.24
CA SER A 124 -9.41 10.11 -8.35
C SER A 124 -8.47 8.91 -8.13
N LEU A 125 -9.02 7.71 -7.94
CA LEU A 125 -8.25 6.47 -7.82
C LEU A 125 -7.52 6.09 -9.11
N LYS A 126 -8.10 6.35 -10.30
CA LYS A 126 -7.46 6.08 -11.60
C LYS A 126 -6.36 7.09 -11.94
N LYS A 127 -6.48 8.33 -11.48
CA LYS A 127 -5.48 9.40 -11.68
C LYS A 127 -4.22 9.23 -10.83
N LEU A 128 -4.25 8.31 -9.88
CA LEU A 128 -3.05 7.92 -9.14
C LEU A 128 -2.00 7.37 -10.09
N LYS A 129 -0.88 8.10 -10.23
CA LYS A 129 0.36 7.54 -10.77
C LYS A 129 0.98 6.66 -9.69
N ILE A 130 0.52 5.43 -9.61
CA ILE A 130 1.08 4.41 -8.72
C ILE A 130 2.22 3.75 -9.49
N SER A 131 3.45 3.97 -9.01
CA SER A 131 4.66 3.46 -9.63
C SER A 131 4.97 2.03 -9.20
#